data_AF-A0A7W0N2R6-F1
#
_entry.id   AF-A0A7W0N2R6-F1
#
_cell.length_a   1.000
_cell.length_b   1.000
_cell.length_c   1.000
_cell.angle_alpha   90.00
_cell.angle_beta   90.00
_cell.angle_gamma   90.00
#
_symmetry.space_group_name_H-M   'P 1'
#
loop_
_entity.id
_entity.type
_entity.pdbx_description
1 polymer ?
#
loop_
_entity_poly.entity_id
_entity_poly.type
_entity_poly.pdbx_seq_one_letter_code
_entity_poly.pdbx_strand_id
1 'polypeptide(L)'
;EEGQYAYYGKVGGCLITGNEDGIKHCSMNILYSLQHLGYTIPPQADAGWIGEAGPGPSYLDSGSGGPENDFTNRNTTFMTWNLLHLARLLKDAGGVPAHGNQRSLWDAGCRFDFANPDYR
;
A
#
# COMPACT_ATOMS: atom_id res chain seq x y z
N GLU A 1 -16.36 11.65 -6.76
CA GLU A 1 -15.49 10.67 -7.43
C GLU A 1 -15.38 11.06 -8.89
N GLU A 2 -14.16 11.18 -9.41
CA GLU A 2 -13.89 11.70 -10.76
C GLU A 2 -13.95 10.62 -11.86
N GLY A 3 -14.70 9.53 -11.65
CA GLY A 3 -14.79 8.41 -12.60
C GLY A 3 -13.63 7.38 -12.53
N GLN A 4 -12.82 7.44 -11.48
CA GLN A 4 -11.76 6.47 -11.14
C GLN A 4 -12.32 5.31 -10.29
N TYR A 5 -11.50 4.27 -10.07
CA TYR A 5 -11.84 3.22 -9.10
C TYR A 5 -11.91 3.76 -7.66
N ALA A 6 -12.76 3.14 -6.84
CA ALA A 6 -13.16 3.64 -5.51
C ALA A 6 -12.01 3.90 -4.51
N TYR A 7 -10.85 3.24 -4.68
CA TYR A 7 -9.72 3.38 -3.76
C TYR A 7 -8.63 4.35 -4.23
N TYR A 8 -8.81 4.98 -5.39
CA TYR A 8 -7.88 6.02 -5.86
C TYR A 8 -7.80 7.18 -4.86
N GLY A 9 -6.60 7.73 -4.69
CA GLY A 9 -6.31 8.78 -3.72
C GLY A 9 -6.13 8.29 -2.27
N LYS A 10 -6.12 6.96 -2.04
CA LYS A 10 -5.80 6.36 -0.73
C LYS A 10 -4.38 5.80 -0.72
N VAL A 11 -3.82 5.62 0.48
CA VAL A 11 -2.50 5.03 0.69
C VAL A 11 -2.63 3.73 1.48
N GLY A 12 -1.87 2.71 1.07
CA GLY A 12 -1.92 1.37 1.66
C GLY A 12 -0.57 0.91 2.21
N GLY A 13 -0.62 0.11 3.28
CA GLY A 13 0.50 -0.59 3.89
C GLY A 13 0.01 -1.78 4.70
N CYS A 14 0.92 -2.62 5.20
CA CYS A 14 0.56 -3.78 6.01
C CYS A 14 1.48 -3.95 7.22
N LEU A 15 0.87 -4.32 8.35
CA LEU A 15 1.57 -4.71 9.57
C LEU A 15 1.30 -6.20 9.80
N ILE A 16 2.36 -7.00 9.90
CA ILE A 16 2.24 -8.46 9.98
C ILE A 16 2.99 -8.98 11.20
N THR A 17 2.33 -9.84 11.97
CA THR A 17 2.99 -10.57 13.07
C THR A 17 2.84 -12.07 12.86
N GLY A 18 3.86 -12.83 13.20
CA GLY A 18 3.82 -14.29 13.17
C GLY A 18 4.80 -14.88 14.18
N ASN A 19 4.66 -16.17 14.47
CA ASN A 19 5.55 -16.81 15.43
C ASN A 19 6.93 -17.14 14.81
N GLU A 20 7.07 -17.19 13.49
CA GLU A 20 8.31 -17.62 12.81
C GLU A 20 8.55 -16.96 11.43
N ASP A 21 7.79 -17.30 10.39
CA ASP A 21 8.11 -16.91 9.01
C ASP A 21 6.86 -16.47 8.22
N GLY A 22 7.08 -15.78 7.11
CA GLY A 22 6.07 -15.46 6.12
C GLY A 22 5.77 -13.97 5.94
N ILE A 23 6.33 -13.07 6.77
CA ILE A 23 6.04 -11.62 6.68
C ILE A 23 6.21 -11.12 5.24
N LYS A 24 7.35 -11.38 4.60
CA LYS A 24 7.62 -10.84 3.27
C LYS A 24 6.74 -11.44 2.18
N HIS A 25 6.41 -12.73 2.29
CA HIS A 25 5.50 -13.39 1.35
C HIS A 25 4.07 -12.83 1.48
N CYS A 26 3.59 -12.66 2.71
CA CYS A 26 2.29 -12.04 2.98
C CYS A 26 2.27 -10.56 2.55
N SER A 27 3.31 -9.79 2.85
CA SER A 27 3.44 -8.38 2.43
C SER A 27 3.35 -8.26 0.91
N MET A 28 4.07 -9.09 0.15
CA MET A 28 4.05 -9.08 -1.31
C MET A 28 2.63 -9.22 -1.85
N ASN A 29 1.86 -10.19 -1.33
CA ASN A 29 0.51 -10.45 -1.80
C ASN A 29 -0.47 -9.32 -1.42
N ILE A 30 -0.41 -8.86 -0.17
CA ILE A 30 -1.30 -7.79 0.34
C ILE A 30 -1.03 -6.48 -0.39
N LEU A 31 0.24 -6.06 -0.48
CA LEU A 31 0.59 -4.78 -1.11
C LEU A 31 0.27 -4.77 -2.61
N TYR A 32 0.54 -5.87 -3.33
CA TYR A 32 0.14 -5.99 -4.73
C TYR A 32 -1.38 -5.91 -4.89
N SER A 33 -2.12 -6.61 -4.03
CA SER A 33 -3.60 -6.61 -4.09
C SER A 33 -4.18 -5.22 -3.80
N LEU A 34 -3.66 -4.52 -2.78
CA LEU A 34 -4.05 -3.14 -2.47
C LEU A 34 -3.74 -2.19 -3.63
N GLN A 35 -2.55 -2.31 -4.22
CA GLN A 35 -2.18 -1.54 -5.41
C GLN A 35 -3.17 -1.77 -6.55
N HIS A 36 -3.54 -3.03 -6.80
CA HIS A 36 -4.46 -3.39 -7.88
C HIS A 36 -5.88 -2.82 -7.67
N LEU A 37 -6.31 -2.66 -6.42
CA LEU A 37 -7.57 -1.99 -6.08
C LEU A 37 -7.53 -0.47 -6.27
N GLY A 38 -6.34 0.14 -6.32
CA GLY A 38 -6.14 1.57 -6.53
C GLY A 38 -5.46 2.32 -5.38
N TYR A 39 -5.01 1.62 -4.33
CA TYR A 39 -4.18 2.26 -3.30
C TYR A 39 -2.81 2.63 -3.85
N THR A 40 -2.29 3.78 -3.43
CA THR A 40 -0.88 4.11 -3.66
C THR A 40 -0.03 3.52 -2.53
N ILE A 41 1.05 2.81 -2.88
CA ILE A 41 1.92 2.13 -1.92
C ILE A 41 3.25 2.91 -1.84
N PRO A 42 3.63 3.47 -0.68
CA PRO A 42 4.90 4.18 -0.52
C PRO A 42 6.09 3.21 -0.39
N PRO A 43 7.33 3.72 -0.41
CA PRO A 43 8.49 2.95 0.00
C PRO A 43 8.34 2.43 1.44
N GLN A 44 8.82 1.20 1.70
CA GLN A 44 8.75 0.55 3.02
C GLN A 44 7.33 0.57 3.61
N ALA A 45 6.35 0.14 2.81
CA ALA A 45 4.94 0.05 3.21
C ALA A 45 4.58 -1.20 4.02
N ASP A 46 5.57 -1.97 4.45
CA ASP A 46 5.38 -3.11 5.34
C ASP A 46 6.28 -3.04 6.57
N ALA A 47 5.71 -3.45 7.70
CA ALA A 47 6.42 -3.66 8.96
C ALA A 47 5.87 -4.91 9.65
N GLY A 48 6.60 -5.39 10.65
CA GLY A 48 6.15 -6.58 11.36
C GLY A 48 7.14 -7.13 12.36
N TRP A 49 6.71 -8.20 13.02
CA TRP A 49 7.50 -8.98 13.96
C TRP A 49 7.34 -10.47 13.70
N ILE A 50 8.45 -11.19 13.75
CA ILE A 50 8.48 -12.65 13.79
C ILE A 50 9.35 -13.12 14.96
N GLY A 51 8.96 -14.25 15.53
CA GLY A 51 9.79 -14.98 16.48
C GLY A 51 10.90 -15.79 15.81
N GLU A 52 11.61 -16.55 16.62
CA GLU A 52 12.65 -17.48 16.16
C GLU A 52 12.05 -18.65 15.37
N ALA A 53 12.92 -19.36 14.64
CA ALA A 53 12.51 -20.56 13.92
C ALA A 53 11.93 -21.62 14.87
N GLY A 54 10.78 -22.19 14.50
CA GLY A 54 10.01 -23.16 15.28
C GLY A 54 8.81 -22.60 16.07
N PRO A 55 8.12 -23.46 16.86
CA PRO A 55 7.01 -23.04 17.67
C PRO A 55 7.47 -22.03 18.73
N GLY A 56 6.83 -20.86 18.74
CA GLY A 56 7.19 -19.77 19.64
C GLY A 56 5.97 -18.99 20.14
N PRO A 57 6.20 -18.06 21.08
CA PRO A 57 5.20 -17.11 21.54
C PRO A 57 4.73 -16.18 20.41
N SER A 58 3.50 -15.70 20.49
CA SER A 58 3.01 -14.60 19.67
C SER A 58 3.50 -13.25 20.17
N TYR A 59 3.37 -12.20 19.35
CA TYR A 59 3.94 -10.87 19.61
C TYR A 59 3.68 -10.33 21.03
N LEU A 60 2.47 -10.47 21.59
CA LEU A 60 2.13 -9.94 22.91
C LEU A 60 2.26 -10.95 24.06
N ASP A 61 2.71 -12.17 23.78
CA ASP A 61 2.87 -13.17 24.83
C ASP A 61 4.06 -12.82 25.73
N SER A 62 3.96 -13.21 27.01
CA SER A 62 5.04 -12.99 27.98
C SER A 62 6.34 -13.65 27.50
N GLY A 63 7.42 -12.87 27.44
CA GLY A 63 8.73 -13.35 27.01
C GLY A 63 8.93 -13.45 25.49
N SER A 64 7.99 -12.98 24.67
CA SER A 64 8.15 -12.95 23.20
C SER A 64 9.27 -12.01 22.74
N GLY A 65 9.53 -10.93 23.50
CA GLY A 65 10.41 -9.83 23.08
C GLY A 65 9.83 -8.99 21.94
N GLY A 66 8.56 -9.18 21.58
CA GLY A 66 7.88 -8.48 20.50
C GLY A 66 7.80 -6.97 20.70
N PRO A 67 7.14 -6.48 21.76
CA PRO A 67 7.01 -5.04 22.03
C PRO A 67 8.35 -4.32 22.18
N GLU A 68 9.38 -5.02 22.64
CA GLU A 68 10.72 -4.49 22.85
C GLU A 68 11.61 -4.56 21.60
N ASN A 69 11.16 -5.21 20.52
CA ASN A 69 11.98 -5.42 19.33
C ASN A 69 12.24 -4.10 18.57
N ASP A 70 13.48 -3.59 18.67
CA ASP A 70 13.88 -2.33 18.04
C ASP A 70 13.71 -2.34 16.51
N PHE A 71 13.97 -3.47 15.86
CA PHE A 71 13.81 -3.59 14.40
C PHE A 71 12.33 -3.43 13.99
N THR A 72 11.41 -4.10 14.70
CA THR A 72 9.96 -3.95 14.49
C THR A 72 9.52 -2.51 14.77
N ASN A 73 9.93 -1.93 15.89
CA ASN A 73 9.54 -0.58 16.30
C ASN A 73 10.03 0.49 15.31
N ARG A 74 11.29 0.39 14.88
CA ARG A 74 11.89 1.28 13.88
C ARG A 74 11.15 1.19 12.54
N ASN A 75 10.95 -0.01 12.01
CA ASN A 75 10.29 -0.18 10.70
C ASN A 75 8.81 0.20 10.75
N THR A 76 8.11 -0.08 11.85
CA THR A 76 6.72 0.37 12.05
C THR A 76 6.64 1.88 12.07
N THR A 77 7.58 2.55 12.73
CA THR A 77 7.67 4.01 12.76
C THR A 77 7.92 4.59 11.36
N PHE A 78 8.88 4.04 10.62
CA PHE A 78 9.20 4.51 9.26
C PHE A 78 8.05 4.30 8.29
N MET A 79 7.46 3.10 8.30
CA MET A 79 6.27 2.79 7.51
C MET A 79 5.13 3.78 7.82
N THR A 80 4.86 4.04 9.10
CA THR A 80 3.81 4.98 9.52
C THR A 80 4.04 6.38 8.97
N TRP A 81 5.26 6.91 9.08
CA TRP A 81 5.59 8.22 8.52
C TRP A 81 5.47 8.25 6.99
N ASN A 82 5.94 7.22 6.29
CA ASN A 82 5.81 7.14 4.84
C ASN A 82 4.34 7.12 4.38
N LEU A 83 3.48 6.36 5.09
CA LEU A 83 2.04 6.33 4.83
C LEU A 83 1.41 7.70 5.07
N LEU A 84 1.70 8.35 6.19
CA LEU A 84 1.14 9.65 6.56
C LEU A 84 1.58 10.75 5.59
N HIS A 85 2.86 10.79 5.21
CA HIS A 85 3.38 11.78 4.28
C HIS A 85 2.74 11.64 2.90
N LEU A 86 2.66 10.42 2.37
CA LEU A 86 2.05 10.21 1.07
C LEU A 86 0.54 10.47 1.10
N ALA A 87 -0.14 10.11 2.18
CA ALA A 87 -1.57 10.41 2.34
C ALA A 87 -1.83 11.91 2.39
N ARG A 88 -0.94 12.66 3.07
CA ARG A 88 -1.00 14.13 3.09
C ARG A 88 -0.76 14.71 1.69
N LEU A 89 0.27 14.24 0.97
CA LEU A 89 0.57 14.69 -0.39
C LEU A 89 -0.62 14.48 -1.34
N LEU A 90 -1.22 13.29 -1.31
CA LEU A 90 -2.41 13.00 -2.13
C LEU A 90 -3.59 13.88 -1.72
N LYS A 91 -3.83 14.07 -0.41
CA LYS A 91 -4.91 14.92 0.07
C LYS A 91 -4.75 16.37 -0.40
N ASP A 92 -3.54 16.92 -0.26
CA ASP A 92 -3.26 18.31 -0.61
C ASP A 92 -3.28 18.53 -2.15
N ALA A 93 -2.93 17.50 -2.93
CA ALA A 93 -3.02 17.52 -4.40
C ALA A 93 -4.44 17.26 -4.96
N GLY A 94 -5.42 16.92 -4.11
CA GLY A 94 -6.77 16.54 -4.55
C GLY A 94 -6.89 15.11 -5.07
N GLY A 95 -5.93 14.24 -4.76
CA GLY A 95 -5.89 12.82 -5.13
C GLY A 95 -4.94 12.52 -6.29
N VAL A 96 -5.08 11.33 -6.87
CA VAL A 96 -4.39 10.95 -8.11
C VAL A 96 -5.14 11.58 -9.28
N PRO A 97 -4.47 12.32 -10.20
CA PRO A 97 -5.13 12.93 -11.34
C PRO A 97 -6.01 11.94 -12.13
N ALA A 98 -7.23 12.37 -12.46
CA ALA A 98 -8.25 11.54 -13.12
C ALA A 98 -8.07 11.44 -14.64
N HIS A 99 -7.42 12.42 -15.26
CA HIS A 99 -7.15 12.37 -16.69
C HIS A 99 -6.31 11.13 -17.03
N GLY A 100 -6.74 10.36 -18.04
CA GLY A 100 -6.03 9.15 -18.47
C GLY A 100 -6.50 7.84 -17.83
N ASN A 101 -7.31 7.86 -16.77
CA ASN A 101 -7.76 6.65 -16.06
C ASN A 101 -9.27 6.63 -15.71
N GLN A 102 -10.08 7.24 -16.59
CA GLN A 102 -11.54 7.31 -16.47
C GLN A 102 -12.22 6.31 -17.41
N ARG A 103 -12.79 5.24 -16.86
CA ARG A 103 -13.45 4.18 -17.64
C ARG A 103 -14.65 4.69 -18.44
N SER A 104 -15.48 5.53 -17.85
CA SER A 104 -16.66 6.09 -18.52
C SER A 104 -16.31 6.89 -19.78
N LEU A 105 -15.23 7.67 -19.74
CA LEU A 105 -14.74 8.42 -20.90
C LEU A 105 -14.11 7.50 -21.95
N TRP A 106 -13.39 6.46 -21.51
CA TRP A 106 -12.88 5.44 -22.42
C TRP A 106 -14.01 4.74 -23.18
N ASP A 107 -15.07 4.34 -22.46
CA ASP A 107 -16.27 3.71 -23.03
C ASP A 107 -17.03 4.67 -23.97
N ALA A 108 -16.96 5.99 -23.72
CA ALA A 108 -17.48 7.03 -24.60
C ALA A 108 -16.60 7.31 -25.84
N GLY A 109 -15.52 6.55 -26.04
CA GLY A 109 -14.64 6.68 -27.20
C GLY A 109 -13.52 7.70 -27.04
N CYS A 110 -13.39 8.37 -25.88
CA CYS A 110 -12.27 9.25 -25.62
C CYS A 110 -10.96 8.44 -25.59
N ARG A 111 -9.92 8.96 -26.22
CA ARG A 111 -8.56 8.41 -26.18
C ARG A 111 -7.61 9.52 -25.78
N PHE A 112 -7.11 9.44 -24.55
CA PHE A 112 -6.28 10.48 -23.94
C PHE A 112 -4.91 10.53 -24.64
N ASP A 113 -4.61 11.64 -25.32
CA ASP A 113 -3.34 11.90 -26.02
C ASP A 113 -2.98 10.95 -27.18
N PHE A 114 -3.90 10.07 -27.61
CA PHE A 114 -3.70 9.30 -28.84
C PHE A 114 -3.93 10.22 -30.05
N ALA A 115 -2.98 10.22 -30.99
CA ALA A 115 -3.17 10.91 -32.27
C ALA A 115 -4.41 10.35 -32.97
N ASN A 116 -5.33 11.23 -33.38
CA ASN A 116 -6.54 10.84 -34.09
C ASN A 116 -6.14 10.13 -35.41
N PRO A 117 -6.43 8.84 -35.59
CA PRO A 117 -6.04 8.11 -36.80
C PRO A 117 -6.72 8.64 -38.06
N ASP A 118 -7.84 9.38 -37.94
CA ASP A 118 -8.62 9.90 -39.07
C ASP A 118 -8.09 11.23 -39.63
N TYR A 119 -7.09 11.86 -38.99
CA TYR A 119 -6.48 13.13 -39.44
C TYR A 119 -4.95 13.00 -39.57
N ARG A 120 -4.49 12.03 -40.35
CA ARG A 120 -3.10 11.97 -40.85
C ARG A 120 -3.05 12.05 -42.36
#